data_AF-A0A061QI86-F1
#
_entry.id   AF-A0A061QI86-F1
#
_cell.length_a   1.000
_cell.length_b   1.000
_cell.length_c   1.000
_cell.angle_alpha   90.00
_cell.angle_beta   90.00
_cell.angle_gamma   90.00
#
_symmetry.space_group_name_H-M   'P 1'
#
loop_
_entity.id
_entity.type
_entity.pdbx_description
1 polymer ?
#
loop_
_entity_poly.entity_id
_entity_poly.type
_entity_poly.pdbx_seq_one_letter_code
_entity_poly.pdbx_strand_id
1 'polypeptide(L)'
;MASSACLSKFSGSGRRAFSAIIFGSGSVYNQLSRFTGIVAPSAEEPFKFSSGFSCLNQQHPLGTVAHESEHIPDRVIDSIDKRLDREAYDKISTNVEASDEVDDVEESATDLDPQQLAQLLPYYVSTEFCTKLGEADVNRYYEMIPVHEGWPKGLAAEFNVTETSLVMYRRCCHDLFGSIERSFQALGAGGREPAAGVQRQGHFLLQGPRGSGKSTALAAAVEFSRLCGAVVLYVPSCLGLIDGGMYHKNEERGGWDTPDHARRLIEGLVASHGHRLERAPAPAGRPGSLRDVAEKGLARDEHSMEAALELIEGLRTTTAFPVVFALDDYNALYSHTGYYEAVSFKKRRMIMPNELRLANALRVLEQEPVTNGVSIVAPSYSCSISPRLRIPYHKGSLFEIPPFDEIELDRMAEFYTDFQVAAERPDGSLLLRMSAVTAGNAAEFRKFITLT
;
A
#
# COMPACT_ATOMS: atom_id res chain seq x y z
N MET A 1 -60.87 10.63 4.20
CA MET A 1 -61.95 9.69 4.58
C MET A 1 -62.60 9.19 3.30
N ALA A 2 -62.55 7.87 3.08
CA ALA A 2 -63.30 7.00 2.14
C ALA A 2 -63.36 7.37 0.63
N SER A 3 -63.49 6.46 -0.34
CA SER A 3 -63.15 5.05 -0.58
C SER A 3 -63.77 4.69 -1.95
N SER A 4 -63.15 3.78 -2.71
CA SER A 4 -63.75 2.85 -3.71
C SER A 4 -64.29 3.45 -5.04
N ALA A 5 -63.73 3.18 -6.23
CA ALA A 5 -63.55 1.94 -7.02
C ALA A 5 -64.77 1.51 -7.90
N CYS A 6 -64.52 1.35 -9.21
CA CYS A 6 -65.25 0.53 -10.21
C CYS A 6 -64.40 0.53 -11.51
N LEU A 7 -63.69 -0.51 -11.98
CA LEU A 7 -64.01 -1.85 -12.53
C LEU A 7 -64.85 -1.89 -13.84
N SER A 8 -64.20 -2.30 -14.95
CA SER A 8 -64.64 -3.29 -15.96
C SER A 8 -63.39 -3.69 -16.78
N LYS A 9 -62.90 -4.94 -16.91
CA LYS A 9 -63.39 -6.29 -17.33
C LYS A 9 -63.58 -6.47 -18.85
N PHE A 10 -62.73 -7.32 -19.46
CA PHE A 10 -62.99 -8.41 -20.44
C PHE A 10 -61.64 -9.12 -20.71
N SER A 11 -61.30 -10.29 -20.12
CA SER A 11 -61.52 -11.71 -20.55
C SER A 11 -61.17 -12.01 -22.01
N GLY A 12 -60.46 -13.07 -22.41
CA GLY A 12 -59.88 -14.27 -21.79
C GLY A 12 -59.09 -15.04 -22.87
N SER A 13 -57.91 -15.59 -22.55
CA SER A 13 -57.63 -17.03 -22.33
C SER A 13 -57.23 -17.84 -23.57
N GLY A 14 -56.01 -18.40 -23.54
CA GLY A 14 -55.52 -19.43 -24.46
C GLY A 14 -54.08 -19.84 -24.16
N ARG A 15 -53.87 -20.64 -23.11
CA ARG A 15 -52.57 -21.23 -22.70
C ARG A 15 -52.16 -22.40 -23.61
N ARG A 16 -50.85 -22.55 -23.81
CA ARG A 16 -50.00 -23.78 -23.70
C ARG A 16 -48.53 -23.33 -23.89
N ALA A 17 -47.78 -23.10 -22.82
CA ALA A 17 -46.94 -24.07 -22.11
C ALA A 17 -45.80 -24.65 -22.98
N PHE A 18 -44.62 -24.05 -22.90
CA PHE A 18 -43.32 -24.72 -23.06
C PHE A 18 -42.31 -24.14 -22.07
N SER A 19 -41.47 -25.04 -21.58
CA SER A 19 -40.56 -24.94 -20.44
C SER A 19 -39.56 -23.79 -20.53
N ALA A 20 -39.35 -23.11 -19.40
CA ALA A 20 -38.30 -22.14 -19.18
C ALA A 20 -36.95 -22.85 -18.94
N ILE A 21 -35.93 -22.44 -19.68
CA ILE A 21 -34.51 -22.61 -19.31
C ILE A 21 -33.97 -21.18 -19.17
N ILE A 22 -33.77 -20.78 -17.93
CA ILE A 22 -33.16 -19.50 -17.53
C ILE A 22 -31.65 -19.75 -17.48
N PHE A 23 -30.89 -19.16 -18.41
CA PHE A 23 -29.47 -18.94 -18.19
C PHE A 23 -29.31 -17.61 -17.44
N GLY A 24 -29.30 -17.71 -16.11
CA GLY A 24 -28.80 -16.66 -15.24
C GLY A 24 -27.29 -16.81 -15.13
N SER A 25 -26.55 -15.76 -15.49
CA SER A 25 -25.13 -15.63 -15.21
C SER A 25 -24.94 -15.39 -13.70
N GLY A 26 -24.72 -16.47 -12.94
CA GLY A 26 -24.20 -16.42 -11.57
C GLY A 26 -22.78 -15.83 -11.58
N SER A 27 -22.48 -14.82 -10.77
CA SER A 27 -22.11 -14.94 -9.35
C SER A 27 -20.92 -15.88 -9.14
N VAL A 28 -19.72 -15.34 -9.30
CA VAL A 28 -18.49 -15.91 -8.74
C VAL A 28 -18.25 -15.21 -7.39
N TYR A 29 -19.10 -15.55 -6.43
CA TYR A 29 -18.91 -15.30 -4.99
C TYR A 29 -19.03 -16.68 -4.33
N ASN A 30 -17.94 -17.46 -4.34
CA ASN A 30 -17.77 -18.62 -3.48
C ASN A 30 -16.34 -19.14 -3.59
N GLN A 31 -15.41 -18.53 -2.86
CA GLN A 31 -14.25 -19.18 -2.23
C GLN A 31 -13.66 -18.29 -1.11
N LEU A 32 -14.53 -17.65 -0.30
CA LEU A 32 -14.14 -16.96 0.94
C LEU A 32 -15.09 -17.39 2.06
N SER A 33 -15.07 -18.68 2.39
CA SER A 33 -15.83 -19.23 3.52
C SER A 33 -15.14 -20.45 4.13
N ARG A 34 -13.83 -20.38 4.32
CA ARG A 34 -13.09 -21.24 5.26
C ARG A 34 -11.93 -20.45 5.85
N PHE A 35 -12.21 -19.54 6.77
CA PHE A 35 -11.34 -19.09 7.88
C PHE A 35 -12.04 -17.90 8.58
N THR A 36 -13.23 -18.14 9.11
CA THR A 36 -13.84 -17.24 10.11
C THR A 36 -14.10 -18.08 11.35
N GLY A 37 -13.11 -18.12 12.23
CA GLY A 37 -13.16 -18.92 13.45
C GLY A 37 -11.93 -18.71 14.32
N ILE A 38 -11.45 -17.49 14.48
CA ILE A 38 -10.48 -17.16 15.54
C ILE A 38 -11.00 -15.93 16.28
N VAL A 39 -11.54 -16.20 17.47
CA VAL A 39 -11.78 -15.22 18.52
C VAL A 39 -10.44 -14.63 18.92
N ALA A 40 -10.26 -13.32 18.77
CA ALA A 40 -9.10 -12.62 19.32
C ALA A 40 -9.04 -12.85 20.85
N PRO A 41 -7.91 -13.30 21.42
CA PRO A 41 -7.81 -13.42 22.86
C PRO A 41 -7.76 -12.01 23.47
N SER A 42 -8.64 -11.80 24.46
CA SER A 42 -8.59 -10.66 25.38
C SER A 42 -7.30 -10.75 26.19
N ALA A 43 -6.30 -9.95 25.83
CA ALA A 43 -5.07 -9.82 26.61
C ALA A 43 -5.19 -8.62 27.57
N GLU A 44 -5.74 -8.88 28.76
CA GLU A 44 -5.46 -8.08 29.95
C GLU A 44 -4.17 -8.62 30.58
N GLU A 45 -3.06 -7.88 30.48
CA GLU A 45 -2.08 -7.57 31.55
C GLU A 45 -0.77 -7.00 30.98
N PRO A 46 -0.11 -6.04 31.68
CA PRO A 46 1.04 -5.31 31.15
C PRO A 46 2.34 -6.12 31.30
N PHE A 47 2.98 -6.44 30.18
CA PHE A 47 4.31 -7.04 30.14
C PHE A 47 5.40 -6.01 30.50
N LYS A 48 6.26 -6.35 31.48
CA LYS A 48 7.51 -5.65 31.79
C LYS A 48 8.69 -6.45 31.24
N PHE A 49 9.63 -5.80 30.56
CA PHE A 49 10.91 -6.42 30.21
C PHE A 49 12.13 -5.57 30.58
N SER A 50 13.17 -6.30 30.97
CA SER A 50 14.42 -5.87 31.59
C SER A 50 15.40 -5.25 30.58
N SER A 51 15.95 -4.10 30.95
CA SER A 51 16.96 -3.36 30.21
C SER A 51 18.37 -3.92 30.41
N GLY A 52 19.13 -4.01 29.33
CA GLY A 52 20.58 -3.95 29.41
C GLY A 52 21.19 -4.12 28.03
N PHE A 53 21.73 -3.04 27.45
CA PHE A 53 22.98 -3.09 26.67
C PHE A 53 23.54 -1.67 26.50
N SER A 54 24.84 -1.58 26.72
CA SER A 54 25.68 -0.38 26.66
C SER A 54 26.33 -0.23 25.29
N CYS A 55 26.24 0.96 24.70
CA CYS A 55 26.84 1.31 23.42
C CYS A 55 28.33 1.68 23.57
N LEU A 56 29.18 1.19 22.67
CA LEU A 56 30.52 1.74 22.43
C LEU A 56 30.68 2.08 20.95
N ASN A 57 30.80 3.38 20.70
CA ASN A 57 31.15 4.01 19.43
C ASN A 57 32.63 3.78 19.09
N GLN A 58 32.94 3.57 17.82
CA GLN A 58 34.19 4.04 17.22
C GLN A 58 34.03 4.27 15.70
N GLN A 59 34.30 5.50 15.28
CA GLN A 59 34.31 6.00 13.90
C GLN A 59 35.72 5.90 13.32
N HIS A 60 35.86 5.71 12.00
CA HIS A 60 37.01 6.19 11.20
C HIS A 60 36.65 6.26 9.68
N PRO A 61 37.40 7.03 8.84
CA PRO A 61 36.82 7.94 7.85
C PRO A 61 36.92 7.52 6.36
N LEU A 62 36.09 8.19 5.56
CA LEU A 62 35.90 8.07 4.10
C LEU A 62 37.06 8.61 3.26
N GLY A 63 37.37 7.91 2.15
CA GLY A 63 38.22 8.39 1.05
C GLY A 63 37.45 8.38 -0.27
N THR A 64 37.52 9.48 -1.01
CA THR A 64 36.80 9.78 -2.25
C THR A 64 37.61 9.39 -3.48
N VAL A 65 37.00 8.76 -4.50
CA VAL A 65 37.54 8.72 -5.87
C VAL A 65 36.40 8.93 -6.87
N ALA A 66 36.60 9.86 -7.82
CA ALA A 66 35.67 10.19 -8.89
C ALA A 66 35.85 9.27 -10.10
N HIS A 67 34.76 8.90 -10.77
CA HIS A 67 34.78 8.32 -12.12
C HIS A 67 33.75 9.01 -13.01
N GLU A 68 34.23 9.44 -14.18
CA GLU A 68 33.46 10.01 -15.28
C GLU A 68 32.68 8.88 -16.01
N SER A 69 31.40 9.10 -16.29
CA SER A 69 30.56 8.18 -17.09
C SER A 69 30.13 8.85 -18.40
N GLU A 70 30.40 8.20 -19.53
CA GLU A 70 29.93 8.60 -20.86
C GLU A 70 28.40 8.44 -20.98
N HIS A 71 27.76 9.48 -21.54
CA HIS A 71 26.30 9.65 -21.61
C HIS A 71 25.74 9.13 -22.94
N ILE A 72 24.82 8.16 -22.90
CA ILE A 72 24.05 7.71 -24.06
C ILE A 72 22.79 8.58 -24.19
N PRO A 73 22.52 9.22 -25.35
CA PRO A 73 21.43 10.18 -25.46
C PRO A 73 20.03 9.53 -25.52
N ASP A 74 19.09 10.15 -24.78
CA ASP A 74 17.71 9.72 -24.51
C ASP A 74 16.85 9.32 -25.74
N ARG A 75 17.20 9.79 -26.95
CA ARG A 75 16.47 9.46 -28.18
C ARG A 75 16.61 8.00 -28.62
N VAL A 76 17.70 7.34 -28.23
CA VAL A 76 17.92 5.93 -28.59
C VAL A 76 17.04 5.01 -27.73
N ILE A 77 16.90 5.34 -26.44
CA ILE A 77 16.09 4.60 -25.45
C ILE A 77 14.60 4.61 -25.86
N ASP A 78 14.07 5.78 -26.25
CA ASP A 78 12.65 5.94 -26.62
C ASP A 78 12.26 5.21 -27.93
N SER A 79 13.24 4.84 -28.76
CA SER A 79 13.03 4.06 -30.00
C SER A 79 13.03 2.54 -29.76
N ILE A 80 13.66 2.09 -28.68
CA ILE A 80 13.75 0.68 -28.28
C ILE A 80 12.46 0.29 -27.54
N ASP A 81 11.95 1.13 -26.64
CA ASP A 81 10.70 0.88 -25.89
C ASP A 81 9.49 0.69 -26.82
N LYS A 82 9.36 1.50 -27.87
CA LYS A 82 8.20 1.43 -28.79
C LYS A 82 8.21 0.22 -29.72
N ARG A 83 9.36 -0.44 -29.91
CA ARG A 83 9.48 -1.66 -30.72
C ARG A 83 9.15 -2.91 -29.90
N LEU A 84 9.52 -2.94 -28.62
CA LEU A 84 9.29 -4.06 -27.73
C LEU A 84 7.80 -4.23 -27.38
N ASP A 85 7.04 -3.14 -27.24
CA ASP A 85 5.60 -3.20 -26.94
C ASP A 85 4.75 -3.78 -28.08
N ARG A 86 5.20 -3.66 -29.34
CA ARG A 86 4.44 -4.12 -30.51
C ARG A 86 4.67 -5.59 -30.82
N GLU A 87 5.88 -6.10 -30.63
CA GLU A 87 6.19 -7.54 -30.77
C GLU A 87 5.61 -8.38 -29.62
N ALA A 88 5.49 -7.79 -28.42
CA ALA A 88 4.84 -8.44 -27.28
C ALA A 88 3.32 -8.61 -27.49
N TYR A 89 2.66 -7.70 -28.20
CA TYR A 89 1.21 -7.77 -28.44
C TYR A 89 0.83 -8.78 -29.54
N ASP A 90 1.62 -8.92 -30.60
CA ASP A 90 1.31 -9.86 -31.70
C ASP A 90 1.49 -11.33 -31.29
N LYS A 91 2.45 -11.64 -30.38
CA LYS A 91 2.70 -12.99 -29.86
C LYS A 91 1.60 -13.51 -28.92
N ILE A 92 0.76 -12.63 -28.37
CA ILE A 92 -0.35 -13.02 -27.48
C ILE A 92 -1.61 -13.41 -28.27
N SER A 93 -1.70 -13.07 -29.56
CA SER A 93 -2.93 -13.25 -30.35
C SER A 93 -3.04 -14.58 -31.13
N THR A 94 -2.01 -15.42 -31.12
CA THR A 94 -2.01 -16.67 -31.88
C THR A 94 -1.40 -17.79 -31.05
N ASN A 95 -2.24 -18.47 -30.26
CA ASN A 95 -2.11 -19.89 -29.90
C ASN A 95 -3.35 -20.32 -29.12
N VAL A 96 -4.40 -20.67 -29.86
CA VAL A 96 -5.50 -21.51 -29.36
C VAL A 96 -5.67 -22.62 -30.39
N GLU A 97 -4.83 -23.65 -30.32
CA GLU A 97 -5.17 -24.99 -30.81
C GLU A 97 -4.54 -26.02 -29.86
N ALA A 98 -5.36 -27.02 -29.52
CA ALA A 98 -5.19 -27.96 -28.43
C ALA A 98 -4.18 -29.07 -28.75
N SER A 99 -3.49 -29.54 -27.71
CA SER A 99 -2.94 -30.89 -27.64
C SER A 99 -3.03 -31.40 -26.21
N ASP A 100 -3.87 -32.43 -26.02
CA ASP A 100 -3.95 -33.25 -24.82
C ASP A 100 -2.68 -34.10 -24.70
N GLU A 101 -1.77 -33.72 -23.80
CA GLU A 101 -0.76 -34.62 -23.24
C GLU A 101 -0.79 -34.49 -21.72
N VAL A 102 -0.81 -35.64 -21.04
CA VAL A 102 -0.88 -35.76 -19.59
C VAL A 102 0.54 -35.61 -19.06
N ASP A 103 0.91 -34.38 -18.70
CA ASP A 103 2.14 -34.11 -17.96
C ASP A 103 1.89 -34.34 -16.47
N ASP A 104 2.83 -35.03 -15.82
CA ASP A 104 2.91 -35.16 -14.36
C ASP A 104 2.91 -33.75 -13.76
N VAL A 105 1.85 -33.41 -13.03
CA VAL A 105 1.70 -32.10 -12.38
C VAL A 105 2.75 -32.01 -11.28
N GLU A 106 3.87 -31.34 -11.55
CA GLU A 106 4.68 -30.74 -10.49
C GLU A 106 3.75 -29.80 -9.72
N GLU A 107 3.47 -30.14 -8.46
CA GLU A 107 2.64 -29.35 -7.57
C GLU A 107 3.32 -27.99 -7.41
N SER A 108 2.79 -26.96 -8.08
CA SER A 108 3.39 -25.63 -8.10
C SER A 108 3.38 -25.07 -6.68
N ALA A 109 4.46 -24.37 -6.29
CA ALA A 109 4.61 -23.81 -4.95
C ALA A 109 3.47 -22.87 -4.53
N THR A 110 2.64 -22.44 -5.47
CA THR A 110 1.45 -21.60 -5.29
C THR A 110 0.28 -22.30 -4.58
N ASP A 111 0.20 -23.65 -4.59
CA ASP A 111 -0.90 -24.42 -4.00
C ASP A 111 -0.57 -25.04 -2.62
N LEU A 112 0.65 -24.82 -2.12
CA LEU A 112 1.16 -25.45 -0.91
C LEU A 112 0.77 -24.68 0.36
N ASP A 113 0.45 -25.41 1.43
CA ASP A 113 0.20 -24.80 2.73
C ASP A 113 1.49 -24.20 3.35
N PRO A 114 1.40 -23.24 4.29
CA PRO A 114 2.57 -22.62 4.92
C PRO A 114 3.58 -23.61 5.54
N GLN A 115 3.13 -24.76 6.04
CA GLN A 115 4.01 -25.75 6.65
C GLN A 115 4.76 -26.56 5.60
N GLN A 116 4.12 -26.86 4.47
CA GLN A 116 4.73 -27.46 3.30
C GLN A 116 5.75 -26.51 2.66
N LEU A 117 5.40 -25.22 2.50
CA LEU A 117 6.31 -24.19 2.02
C LEU A 117 7.56 -24.07 2.90
N ALA A 118 7.41 -24.09 4.23
CA ALA A 118 8.55 -24.02 5.15
C ALA A 118 9.47 -25.25 5.11
N GLN A 119 8.94 -26.41 4.69
CA GLN A 119 9.75 -27.62 4.50
C GLN A 119 10.53 -27.59 3.18
N LEU A 120 9.94 -26.97 2.15
CA LEU A 120 10.50 -26.93 0.80
C LEU A 120 11.42 -25.73 0.56
N LEU A 121 11.13 -24.60 1.20
CA LEU A 121 11.80 -23.32 1.00
C LEU A 121 12.51 -22.88 2.29
N PRO A 122 13.82 -23.11 2.44
CA PRO A 122 14.58 -22.76 3.65
C PRO A 122 14.61 -21.26 3.96
N TYR A 123 14.30 -20.42 2.98
CA TYR A 123 14.19 -18.97 3.12
C TYR A 123 12.76 -18.50 3.42
N TYR A 124 11.77 -19.39 3.52
CA TYR A 124 10.41 -19.04 3.95
C TYR A 124 10.29 -19.14 5.47
N VAL A 125 9.60 -18.16 6.07
CA VAL A 125 9.27 -18.15 7.49
C VAL A 125 7.78 -18.45 7.65
N SER A 126 7.47 -19.63 8.17
CA SER A 126 6.11 -19.98 8.60
C SER A 126 5.77 -19.21 9.88
N THR A 127 5.31 -17.97 9.72
CA THR A 127 4.71 -17.17 10.78
C THR A 127 3.34 -16.68 10.34
N GLU A 128 2.38 -16.72 11.25
CA GLU A 128 1.05 -16.13 11.03
C GLU A 128 1.11 -14.60 10.90
N PHE A 129 2.12 -13.95 11.51
CA PHE A 129 2.17 -12.50 11.66
C PHE A 129 3.59 -11.94 11.54
N CYS A 130 3.73 -10.79 10.86
CA CYS A 130 5.01 -10.10 10.73
C CYS A 130 5.55 -9.53 12.06
N THR A 131 4.72 -9.43 13.10
CA THR A 131 5.13 -9.02 14.46
C THR A 131 5.99 -10.04 15.18
N LYS A 132 6.01 -11.30 14.71
CA LYS A 132 6.88 -12.36 15.27
C LYS A 132 8.24 -12.43 14.58
N LEU A 133 8.44 -11.69 13.48
CA LEU A 133 9.69 -11.68 12.73
C LEU A 133 10.79 -11.01 13.54
N GLY A 134 11.93 -11.68 13.67
CA GLY A 134 13.08 -11.22 14.40
C GLY A 134 14.28 -10.92 13.52
N GLU A 135 15.40 -10.59 14.16
CA GLU A 135 16.66 -10.34 13.46
C GLU A 135 17.15 -11.57 12.65
N ALA A 136 16.86 -12.78 13.14
CA ALA A 136 17.20 -14.03 12.47
C ALA A 136 16.39 -14.29 11.18
N ASP A 137 15.30 -13.56 10.97
CA ASP A 137 14.42 -13.73 9.80
C ASP A 137 14.73 -12.73 8.68
N VAL A 138 15.75 -11.88 8.84
CA VAL A 138 16.10 -10.94 7.79
C VAL A 138 16.63 -11.65 6.55
N ASN A 139 16.21 -11.12 5.39
CA ASN A 139 16.42 -11.66 4.04
C ASN A 139 15.63 -12.95 3.76
N ARG A 140 14.65 -13.29 4.63
CA ARG A 140 13.70 -14.37 4.41
C ARG A 140 12.35 -13.84 3.95
N TYR A 141 11.55 -14.70 3.35
CA TYR A 141 10.21 -14.39 2.87
C TYR A 141 9.15 -14.77 3.90
N TYR A 142 8.11 -13.95 4.01
CA TYR A 142 6.92 -14.24 4.79
C TYR A 142 5.67 -13.90 3.99
N GLU A 143 4.55 -14.49 4.36
CA GLU A 143 3.27 -14.24 3.71
C GLU A 143 2.64 -12.93 4.21
N MET A 144 2.44 -11.99 3.28
CA MET A 144 1.85 -10.70 3.62
C MET A 144 0.33 -10.77 3.67
N ILE A 145 -0.26 -10.26 4.76
CA ILE A 145 -1.72 -10.25 4.91
C ILE A 145 -2.37 -9.25 3.92
N PRO A 146 -3.37 -9.67 3.13
CA PRO A 146 -4.11 -8.78 2.24
C PRO A 146 -4.69 -7.54 2.92
N VAL A 147 -4.52 -6.38 2.28
CA VAL A 147 -5.05 -5.09 2.74
C VAL A 147 -6.27 -4.68 1.93
N HIS A 148 -7.32 -4.19 2.61
CA HIS A 148 -8.58 -3.80 1.96
C HIS A 148 -8.44 -2.62 0.99
N GLU A 149 -7.48 -1.74 1.21
CA GLU A 149 -7.23 -0.57 0.37
C GLU A 149 -6.56 -0.94 -0.97
N GLY A 150 -6.03 -2.16 -1.09
CA GLY A 150 -5.26 -2.63 -2.23
C GLY A 150 -3.75 -2.41 -2.08
N TRP A 151 -2.99 -2.99 -3.01
CA TRP A 151 -1.53 -2.98 -3.00
C TRP A 151 -0.95 -1.79 -3.76
N PRO A 152 0.26 -1.31 -3.37
CA PRO A 152 1.04 -0.44 -4.22
C PRO A 152 1.32 -1.08 -5.58
N LYS A 153 1.35 -0.28 -6.65
CA LYS A 153 1.52 -0.78 -8.04
C LYS A 153 2.71 -1.73 -8.21
N GLY A 154 3.86 -1.40 -7.60
CA GLY A 154 5.07 -2.22 -7.71
C GLY A 154 4.95 -3.58 -7.03
N LEU A 155 4.25 -3.63 -5.89
CA LEU A 155 4.01 -4.85 -5.12
C LEU A 155 2.92 -5.71 -5.77
N ALA A 156 1.85 -5.08 -6.28
CA ALA A 156 0.84 -5.77 -7.09
C ALA A 156 1.47 -6.46 -8.32
N ALA A 157 2.41 -5.77 -8.98
CA ALA A 157 3.13 -6.35 -10.11
C ALA A 157 4.08 -7.48 -9.71
N GLU A 158 4.59 -7.48 -8.47
CA GLU A 158 5.36 -8.60 -7.93
C GLU A 158 4.46 -9.82 -7.74
N PHE A 159 3.38 -9.66 -6.99
CA PHE A 159 2.43 -10.73 -6.69
C PHE A 159 1.77 -11.34 -7.92
N ASN A 160 1.51 -10.53 -8.95
CA ASN A 160 0.97 -11.03 -10.21
C ASN A 160 1.97 -11.88 -10.99
N VAL A 161 3.28 -11.61 -10.87
CA VAL A 161 4.31 -12.36 -11.59
C VAL A 161 4.66 -13.64 -10.84
N THR A 162 4.70 -13.59 -9.51
CA THR A 162 5.08 -14.73 -8.66
C THR A 162 3.88 -15.59 -8.25
N GLU A 163 2.66 -15.13 -8.54
CA GLU A 163 1.39 -15.76 -8.13
C GLU A 163 1.31 -16.05 -6.62
N THR A 164 1.95 -15.22 -5.81
CA THR A 164 2.01 -15.36 -4.35
C THR A 164 2.02 -14.01 -3.65
N SER A 165 1.68 -13.99 -2.37
CA SER A 165 1.72 -12.82 -1.47
C SER A 165 3.00 -12.76 -0.63
N LEU A 166 4.02 -13.56 -0.98
CA LEU A 166 5.29 -13.58 -0.26
C LEU A 166 6.11 -12.31 -0.48
N VAL A 167 6.63 -11.75 0.61
CA VAL A 167 7.52 -10.58 0.59
C VAL A 167 8.76 -10.82 1.43
N MET A 168 9.89 -10.30 0.97
CA MET A 168 11.15 -10.38 1.72
C MET A 168 11.12 -9.45 2.93
N TYR A 169 11.38 -10.00 4.11
CA TYR A 169 11.63 -9.26 5.33
C TYR A 169 13.05 -8.70 5.32
N ARG A 170 13.18 -7.49 4.78
CA ARG A 170 14.48 -6.80 4.64
C ARG A 170 14.94 -6.19 5.95
N ARG A 171 16.26 -5.93 6.06
CA ARG A 171 16.84 -5.22 7.21
C ARG A 171 16.17 -3.87 7.48
N CYS A 172 15.92 -3.10 6.42
CA CYS A 172 15.25 -1.81 6.55
C CYS A 172 13.81 -1.93 7.07
N CYS A 173 13.12 -3.05 6.83
CA CYS A 173 11.79 -3.31 7.41
C CYS A 173 11.91 -3.61 8.91
N HIS A 174 12.90 -4.42 9.32
CA HIS A 174 13.18 -4.69 10.73
C HIS A 174 13.45 -3.40 11.52
N ASP A 175 14.32 -2.53 11.00
CA ASP A 175 14.67 -1.27 11.64
C ASP A 175 13.50 -0.28 11.68
N LEU A 176 12.65 -0.29 10.64
CA LEU A 176 11.45 0.53 10.57
C LEU A 176 10.42 0.08 11.61
N PHE A 177 10.17 -1.22 11.73
CA PHE A 177 9.25 -1.79 12.70
C PHE A 177 9.68 -1.45 14.13
N GLY A 178 10.97 -1.63 14.44
CA GLY A 178 11.51 -1.24 15.74
C GLY A 178 11.40 0.27 16.02
N SER A 179 11.51 1.12 14.98
CA SER A 179 11.34 2.57 15.14
C SER A 179 9.88 2.99 15.36
N ILE A 180 8.95 2.33 14.69
CA ILE A 180 7.50 2.50 14.90
C ILE A 180 7.14 2.08 16.32
N GLU A 181 7.60 0.91 16.75
CA GLU A 181 7.35 0.38 18.08
C GLU A 181 7.88 1.32 19.17
N ARG A 182 9.14 1.77 19.05
CA ARG A 182 9.72 2.77 19.96
C ARG A 182 8.88 4.06 20.00
N SER A 183 8.32 4.47 18.87
CA SER A 183 7.49 5.68 18.80
C SER A 183 6.14 5.50 19.50
N PHE A 184 5.55 4.31 19.44
CA PHE A 184 4.37 3.96 20.24
C PHE A 184 4.68 3.85 21.73
N GLN A 185 5.82 3.24 22.09
CA GLN A 185 6.25 3.10 23.49
C GLN A 185 6.66 4.42 24.15
N ALA A 186 7.21 5.36 23.37
CA ALA A 186 7.60 6.67 23.87
C ALA A 186 6.39 7.45 24.42
N LEU A 187 5.19 7.16 23.92
CA LEU A 187 3.95 7.77 24.36
C LEU A 187 3.50 7.14 25.70
N GLY A 188 3.50 7.94 26.76
CA GLY A 188 3.02 7.49 28.07
C GLY A 188 1.53 7.13 28.08
N ALA A 189 1.03 6.62 29.23
CA ALA A 189 -0.38 6.34 29.42
C ALA A 189 -1.24 7.60 29.16
N GLY A 190 -1.92 7.64 28.01
CA GLY A 190 -2.72 8.78 27.56
C GLY A 190 -2.23 9.48 26.28
N GLY A 191 -1.10 9.05 25.69
CA GLY A 191 -0.77 9.39 24.30
C GLY A 191 -0.46 10.86 23.99
N ARG A 192 -0.16 11.70 24.99
CA ARG A 192 -0.01 13.16 24.81
C ARG A 192 1.42 13.66 24.80
N GLU A 193 2.28 13.15 25.68
CA GLU A 193 3.66 13.64 25.80
C GLU A 193 4.61 12.44 25.88
N PRO A 194 5.78 12.52 25.22
CA PRO A 194 6.81 11.52 25.43
C PRO A 194 7.31 11.56 26.88
N ALA A 195 7.76 10.42 27.40
CA ALA A 195 8.43 10.39 28.70
C ALA A 195 9.61 11.39 28.72
N ALA A 196 9.84 12.05 29.85
CA ALA A 196 10.85 13.09 29.97
C ALA A 196 12.24 12.59 29.49
N GLY A 197 12.80 13.27 28.49
CA GLY A 197 14.09 12.92 27.89
C GLY A 197 14.04 11.92 26.73
N VAL A 198 12.87 11.38 26.37
CA VAL A 198 12.68 10.51 25.21
C VAL A 198 12.29 11.35 23.99
N GLN A 199 13.14 11.37 22.95
CA GLN A 199 12.75 11.95 21.67
C GLN A 199 11.85 10.97 20.92
N ARG A 200 10.62 11.39 20.65
CA ARG A 200 9.66 10.64 19.84
C ARG A 200 9.82 11.01 18.37
N GLN A 201 9.90 9.99 17.50
CA GLN A 201 9.82 10.18 16.07
C GLN A 201 8.36 10.16 15.61
N GLY A 202 7.81 11.34 15.31
CA GLY A 202 6.41 11.48 14.88
C GLY A 202 6.19 11.25 13.38
N HIS A 203 7.24 11.37 12.59
CA HIS A 203 7.21 11.36 11.13
C HIS A 203 8.34 10.49 10.57
N PHE A 204 8.02 9.68 9.57
CA PHE A 204 8.92 8.84 8.80
C PHE A 204 8.74 9.14 7.31
N LEU A 205 9.77 9.70 6.67
CA LEU A 205 9.86 9.88 5.23
C LEU A 205 10.79 8.80 4.68
N LEU A 206 10.22 7.77 4.05
CA LEU A 206 10.96 6.66 3.48
C LEU A 206 11.72 7.14 2.22
N GLN A 207 13.03 7.35 2.32
CA GLN A 207 13.84 7.88 1.22
C GLN A 207 14.73 6.80 0.63
N GLY A 208 14.82 6.75 -0.70
CA GLY A 208 15.68 5.80 -1.40
C GLY A 208 15.51 5.88 -2.92
N PRO A 209 16.43 5.31 -3.71
CA PRO A 209 16.38 5.35 -5.16
C PRO A 209 15.14 4.63 -5.72
N ARG A 210 14.83 4.86 -7.01
CA ARG A 210 13.75 4.12 -7.68
C ARG A 210 14.04 2.61 -7.59
N GLY A 211 13.01 1.81 -7.33
CA GLY A 211 13.15 0.36 -7.22
C GLY A 211 13.74 -0.17 -5.91
N SER A 212 14.07 0.70 -4.94
CA SER A 212 14.63 0.27 -3.65
C SER A 212 13.63 -0.40 -2.70
N GLY A 213 12.35 -0.54 -3.05
CA GLY A 213 11.36 -1.20 -2.18
C GLY A 213 10.63 -0.31 -1.16
N LYS A 214 10.64 1.02 -1.32
CA LYS A 214 9.92 1.97 -0.42
C LYS A 214 8.44 1.63 -0.24
N SER A 215 7.72 1.40 -1.34
CA SER A 215 6.30 1.05 -1.34
C SER A 215 6.03 -0.27 -0.61
N THR A 216 6.89 -1.26 -0.81
CA THR A 216 6.82 -2.55 -0.12
C THR A 216 7.06 -2.39 1.38
N ALA A 217 8.09 -1.63 1.77
CA ALA A 217 8.37 -1.33 3.17
C ALA A 217 7.22 -0.58 3.85
N LEU A 218 6.57 0.37 3.15
CA LEU A 218 5.37 1.05 3.65
C LEU A 218 4.20 0.09 3.85
N ALA A 219 3.92 -0.78 2.88
CA ALA A 219 2.86 -1.79 3.01
C ALA A 219 3.13 -2.75 4.18
N ALA A 220 4.40 -3.16 4.37
CA ALA A 220 4.79 -4.02 5.49
C ALA A 220 4.63 -3.29 6.84
N ALA A 221 4.93 -1.99 6.87
CA ALA A 221 4.71 -1.15 8.05
C ALA A 221 3.21 -0.97 8.37
N VAL A 222 2.34 -0.94 7.36
CA VAL A 222 0.88 -0.92 7.54
C VAL A 222 0.42 -2.19 8.22
N GLU A 223 0.78 -3.36 7.67
CA GLU A 223 0.48 -4.67 8.24
C GLU A 223 0.96 -4.75 9.70
N PHE A 224 2.24 -4.47 9.94
CA PHE A 224 2.84 -4.46 11.28
C PHE A 224 2.06 -3.56 12.25
N SER A 225 1.76 -2.33 11.85
CA SER A 225 1.05 -1.37 12.69
C SER A 225 -0.36 -1.83 13.04
N ARG A 226 -1.08 -2.45 12.09
CA ARG A 226 -2.42 -3.01 12.34
C ARG A 226 -2.38 -4.13 13.37
N LEU A 227 -1.40 -5.03 13.25
CA LEU A 227 -1.17 -6.14 14.16
C LEU A 227 -0.75 -5.67 15.55
N CYS A 228 -0.01 -4.56 15.66
CA CYS A 228 0.28 -3.87 16.92
C CYS A 228 -0.93 -3.14 17.55
N GLY A 229 -2.10 -3.19 16.92
CA GLY A 229 -3.32 -2.58 17.47
C GLY A 229 -3.56 -1.13 17.05
N ALA A 230 -2.77 -0.58 16.12
CA ALA A 230 -3.01 0.77 15.61
C ALA A 230 -4.19 0.82 14.62
N VAL A 231 -4.85 1.98 14.53
CA VAL A 231 -5.75 2.32 13.43
C VAL A 231 -4.93 3.00 12.34
N VAL A 232 -4.93 2.42 11.14
CA VAL A 232 -4.11 2.88 10.03
C VAL A 232 -4.97 3.51 8.94
N LEU A 233 -4.77 4.80 8.68
CA LEU A 233 -5.26 5.45 7.47
C LEU A 233 -4.22 5.20 6.37
N TYR A 234 -4.53 4.25 5.49
CA TYR A 234 -3.63 3.84 4.42
C TYR A 234 -4.08 4.37 3.06
N VAL A 235 -3.16 4.99 2.33
CA VAL A 235 -3.33 5.41 0.94
C VAL A 235 -2.24 4.73 0.09
N PRO A 236 -2.56 3.66 -0.67
CA PRO A 236 -1.59 2.92 -1.46
C PRO A 236 -1.07 3.68 -2.70
N SER A 237 -1.72 4.79 -3.07
CA SER A 237 -1.22 5.72 -4.09
C SER A 237 -1.86 7.09 -3.94
N CYS A 238 -1.07 8.08 -3.49
CA CYS A 238 -1.50 9.49 -3.50
C CYS A 238 -1.62 10.05 -4.92
N LEU A 239 -0.94 9.44 -5.90
CA LEU A 239 -1.10 9.78 -7.32
C LEU A 239 -2.55 9.56 -7.77
N GLY A 240 -3.18 8.48 -7.31
CA GLY A 240 -4.59 8.22 -7.58
C GLY A 240 -5.57 9.24 -6.98
N LEU A 241 -5.16 10.05 -5.99
CA LEU A 241 -6.00 11.09 -5.39
C LEU A 241 -5.99 12.42 -6.17
N ILE A 242 -4.88 12.68 -6.87
CA ILE A 242 -4.66 13.93 -7.60
C ILE A 242 -4.96 13.81 -9.11
N ASP A 243 -5.45 12.66 -9.55
CA ASP A 243 -5.82 12.38 -10.93
C ASP A 243 -7.08 11.49 -11.01
N GLY A 244 -7.93 11.76 -12.00
CA GLY A 244 -9.18 11.04 -12.23
C GLY A 244 -10.30 11.26 -11.19
N GLY A 245 -11.52 10.82 -11.51
CA GLY A 245 -12.69 10.96 -10.63
C GLY A 245 -13.42 12.31 -10.75
N MET A 246 -14.57 12.41 -10.08
CA MET A 246 -15.38 13.62 -10.05
C MET A 246 -14.75 14.68 -9.13
N TYR A 247 -14.80 15.94 -9.56
CA TYR A 247 -14.35 17.07 -8.76
C TYR A 247 -15.26 18.29 -8.96
N HIS A 248 -15.40 19.11 -7.92
CA HIS A 248 -16.15 20.36 -7.99
C HIS A 248 -15.55 21.41 -7.05
N LYS A 249 -15.80 22.68 -7.34
CA LYS A 249 -15.35 23.78 -6.49
C LYS A 249 -16.29 23.92 -5.30
N ASN A 250 -15.75 24.03 -4.10
CA ASN A 250 -16.53 24.35 -2.91
C ASN A 250 -16.47 25.87 -2.69
N GLU A 251 -17.53 26.58 -3.07
CA GLU A 251 -17.56 28.04 -2.96
C GLU A 251 -17.62 28.53 -1.50
N GLU A 252 -18.26 27.77 -0.62
CA GLU A 252 -18.44 28.15 0.78
C GLU A 252 -17.14 28.05 1.59
N ARG A 253 -16.40 26.96 1.39
CA ARG A 253 -15.17 26.66 2.15
C ARG A 253 -13.89 27.04 1.40
N GLY A 254 -14.00 27.33 0.11
CA GLY A 254 -12.88 27.53 -0.79
C GLY A 254 -12.19 26.21 -1.15
N GLY A 255 -11.51 26.20 -2.30
CA GLY A 255 -10.83 25.02 -2.81
C GLY A 255 -11.75 24.05 -3.57
N TRP A 256 -11.24 22.84 -3.79
CA TRP A 256 -11.83 21.84 -4.66
C TRP A 256 -12.01 20.51 -3.92
N ASP A 257 -13.20 19.95 -4.11
CA ASP A 257 -13.66 18.72 -3.50
C ASP A 257 -13.54 17.56 -4.50
N THR A 258 -13.10 16.41 -4.00
CA THR A 258 -12.91 15.16 -4.75
C THR A 258 -13.67 14.00 -4.06
N PRO A 259 -15.02 14.00 -4.13
CA PRO A 259 -15.87 13.13 -3.30
C PRO A 259 -15.63 11.63 -3.50
N ASP A 260 -15.32 11.19 -4.73
CA ASP A 260 -15.04 9.77 -5.01
C ASP A 260 -13.81 9.28 -4.23
N HIS A 261 -12.77 10.10 -4.17
CA HIS A 261 -11.54 9.79 -3.44
C HIS A 261 -11.74 9.85 -1.94
N ALA A 262 -12.52 10.82 -1.44
CA ALA A 262 -12.91 10.88 -0.04
C ALA A 262 -13.69 9.63 0.37
N ARG A 263 -14.65 9.19 -0.45
CA ARG A 263 -15.44 7.98 -0.20
C ARG A 263 -14.56 6.74 -0.12
N ARG A 264 -13.65 6.52 -1.09
CA ARG A 264 -12.72 5.38 -1.09
C ARG A 264 -11.84 5.34 0.16
N LEU A 265 -11.37 6.48 0.63
CA LEU A 265 -10.59 6.59 1.87
C LEU A 265 -11.43 6.14 3.08
N ILE A 266 -12.69 6.56 3.16
CA ILE A 266 -13.60 6.16 4.24
C ILE A 266 -13.90 4.65 4.16
N GLU A 267 -14.15 4.11 2.97
CA GLU A 267 -14.43 2.69 2.75
C GLU A 267 -13.26 1.81 3.22
N GLY A 268 -12.03 2.18 2.86
CA GLY A 268 -10.82 1.49 3.32
C GLY A 268 -10.68 1.51 4.85
N LEU A 269 -10.83 2.69 5.45
CA LEU A 269 -10.74 2.85 6.90
C LEU A 269 -11.82 2.03 7.64
N VAL A 270 -13.06 2.03 7.13
CA VAL A 270 -14.18 1.28 7.70
C VAL A 270 -13.97 -0.22 7.58
N ALA A 271 -13.52 -0.70 6.41
CA ALA A 271 -13.25 -2.12 6.19
C ALA A 271 -12.15 -2.63 7.13
N SER A 272 -11.07 -1.86 7.29
CA SER A 272 -9.91 -2.23 8.10
C SER A 272 -10.14 -2.05 9.61
N HIS A 273 -10.91 -1.03 10.02
CA HIS A 273 -10.91 -0.55 11.42
C HIS A 273 -12.28 -0.22 12.01
N GLY A 274 -13.39 -0.57 11.36
CA GLY A 274 -14.75 -0.14 11.74
C GLY A 274 -15.04 -0.20 13.24
N HIS A 275 -14.82 -1.35 13.89
CA HIS A 275 -15.07 -1.55 15.32
C HIS A 275 -14.20 -0.65 16.23
N ARG A 276 -12.98 -0.27 15.80
CA ARG A 276 -12.11 0.60 16.61
C ARG A 276 -12.55 2.05 16.53
N LEU A 277 -13.13 2.48 15.41
CA LEU A 277 -13.60 3.86 15.22
C LEU A 277 -14.73 4.23 16.20
N GLU A 278 -15.49 3.25 16.70
CA GLU A 278 -16.52 3.44 17.74
C GLU A 278 -15.93 3.93 19.07
N ARG A 279 -14.65 3.63 19.34
CA ARG A 279 -13.99 3.97 20.60
C ARG A 279 -13.52 5.43 20.69
N ALA A 280 -13.47 6.13 19.55
CA ALA A 280 -13.05 7.53 19.50
C ALA A 280 -14.27 8.43 19.28
N PRO A 281 -14.42 9.51 20.06
CA PRO A 281 -15.51 10.46 19.88
C PRO A 281 -15.40 11.18 18.54
N ALA A 282 -16.54 11.62 18.01
CA ALA A 282 -16.55 12.48 16.83
C ALA A 282 -15.79 13.80 17.10
N PRO A 283 -15.15 14.40 16.07
CA PRO A 283 -14.41 15.63 16.24
C PRO A 283 -15.32 16.81 16.62
N ALA A 284 -14.72 17.86 17.18
CA ALA A 284 -15.39 19.12 17.51
C ALA A 284 -16.58 18.99 18.49
N GLY A 285 -16.57 17.98 19.36
CA GLY A 285 -17.58 17.81 20.42
C GLY A 285 -18.97 17.44 19.91
N ARG A 286 -19.07 16.99 18.65
CA ARG A 286 -20.33 16.44 18.11
C ARG A 286 -20.70 15.15 18.84
N PRO A 287 -22.00 14.85 18.98
CA PRO A 287 -22.43 13.57 19.53
C PRO A 287 -22.04 12.44 18.58
N GLY A 288 -21.64 11.30 19.14
CA GLY A 288 -21.26 10.10 18.40
C GLY A 288 -19.75 9.85 18.37
N SER A 289 -19.34 8.97 17.47
CA SER A 289 -18.01 8.42 17.32
C SER A 289 -17.44 8.71 15.92
N LEU A 290 -16.15 8.41 15.72
CA LEU A 290 -15.56 8.43 14.37
C LEU A 290 -16.26 7.44 13.44
N ARG A 291 -16.81 6.34 13.97
CA ARG A 291 -17.61 5.40 13.19
C ARG A 291 -18.86 6.06 12.60
N ASP A 292 -19.58 6.85 13.40
CA ASP A 292 -20.78 7.56 12.95
C ASP A 292 -20.47 8.58 11.85
N VAL A 293 -19.32 9.26 11.96
CA VAL A 293 -18.83 10.20 10.93
C VAL A 293 -18.57 9.45 9.62
N ALA A 294 -17.91 8.29 9.69
CA ALA A 294 -17.64 7.47 8.52
C ALA A 294 -18.94 6.99 7.84
N GLU A 295 -19.88 6.45 8.62
CA GLU A 295 -21.17 5.97 8.09
C GLU A 295 -21.98 7.08 7.42
N LYS A 296 -21.98 8.29 7.99
CA LYS A 296 -22.60 9.46 7.36
C LYS A 296 -21.96 9.80 6.02
N GLY A 297 -20.62 9.74 5.93
CA GLY A 297 -19.89 9.95 4.67
C GLY A 297 -20.20 8.90 3.61
N LEU A 298 -20.36 7.63 4.00
CA LEU A 298 -20.69 6.55 3.08
C LEU A 298 -22.16 6.54 2.65
N ALA A 299 -23.05 7.13 3.45
CA ALA A 299 -24.48 7.17 3.15
C ALA A 299 -24.83 8.06 1.95
N ARG A 300 -24.10 9.17 1.75
CA ARG A 300 -24.33 10.10 0.64
C ARG A 300 -23.05 10.78 0.18
N ASP A 301 -22.86 10.88 -1.13
CA ASP A 301 -21.66 11.45 -1.73
C ASP A 301 -21.44 12.93 -1.38
N GLU A 302 -22.54 13.68 -1.18
CA GLU A 302 -22.52 15.07 -0.70
C GLU A 302 -21.89 15.23 0.70
N HIS A 303 -21.77 14.16 1.47
CA HIS A 303 -21.17 14.15 2.81
C HIS A 303 -19.77 13.55 2.85
N SER A 304 -19.34 12.83 1.81
CA SER A 304 -18.06 12.11 1.76
C SER A 304 -16.87 13.03 2.06
N MET A 305 -16.84 14.23 1.48
CA MET A 305 -15.73 15.17 1.67
C MET A 305 -15.60 15.64 3.12
N GLU A 306 -16.68 16.15 3.71
CA GLU A 306 -16.64 16.65 5.08
C GLU A 306 -16.37 15.52 6.07
N ALA A 307 -16.96 14.34 5.85
CA ALA A 307 -16.70 13.16 6.68
C ALA A 307 -15.24 12.73 6.62
N ALA A 308 -14.62 12.69 5.43
CA ALA A 308 -13.21 12.32 5.28
C ALA A 308 -12.28 13.31 5.98
N LEU A 309 -12.53 14.62 5.84
CA LEU A 309 -11.74 15.66 6.52
C LEU A 309 -11.91 15.61 8.04
N GLU A 310 -13.14 15.40 8.53
CA GLU A 310 -13.42 15.19 9.95
C GLU A 310 -12.73 13.93 10.49
N LEU A 311 -12.72 12.82 9.74
CA LEU A 311 -12.00 11.61 10.11
C LEU A 311 -10.49 11.82 10.18
N ILE A 312 -9.90 12.51 9.20
CA ILE A 312 -8.46 12.83 9.21
C ILE A 312 -8.11 13.62 10.47
N GLU A 313 -8.91 14.63 10.82
CA GLU A 313 -8.67 15.43 12.03
C GLU A 313 -8.91 14.64 13.33
N GLY A 314 -9.97 13.83 13.38
CA GLY A 314 -10.28 12.97 14.51
C GLY A 314 -9.20 11.92 14.77
N LEU A 315 -8.69 11.27 13.72
CA LEU A 315 -7.58 10.33 13.79
C LEU A 315 -6.27 11.02 14.20
N ARG A 316 -6.05 12.26 13.76
CA ARG A 316 -4.86 13.02 14.15
C ARG A 316 -4.82 13.33 15.64
N THR A 317 -5.97 13.62 16.24
CA THR A 317 -6.09 14.16 17.61
C THR A 317 -6.50 13.13 18.66
N THR A 318 -7.01 11.96 18.25
CA THR A 318 -7.47 10.93 19.18
C THR A 318 -6.34 10.34 20.02
N THR A 319 -6.66 10.04 21.27
CA THR A 319 -5.81 9.28 22.19
C THR A 319 -6.42 7.92 22.56
N ALA A 320 -7.54 7.54 21.93
CA ALA A 320 -8.27 6.31 22.26
C ALA A 320 -7.55 5.03 21.79
N PHE A 321 -6.68 5.17 20.79
CA PHE A 321 -5.88 4.10 20.20
C PHE A 321 -4.68 4.71 19.46
N PRO A 322 -3.60 3.93 19.20
CA PRO A 322 -2.52 4.37 18.34
C PRO A 322 -3.00 4.58 16.91
N VAL A 323 -2.48 5.58 16.21
CA VAL A 323 -2.85 5.92 14.84
C VAL A 323 -1.63 5.96 13.93
N VAL A 324 -1.77 5.44 12.71
CA VAL A 324 -0.76 5.58 11.66
C VAL A 324 -1.36 6.19 10.41
N PHE A 325 -0.73 7.23 9.89
CA PHE A 325 -0.99 7.72 8.54
C PHE A 325 0.06 7.11 7.61
N ALA A 326 -0.34 6.25 6.68
CA ALA A 326 0.55 5.57 5.75
C ALA A 326 0.22 6.01 4.32
N LEU A 327 1.12 6.74 3.66
CA LEU A 327 0.86 7.37 2.35
C LEU A 327 1.95 7.05 1.33
N ASP A 328 1.61 6.30 0.30
CA ASP A 328 2.51 6.03 -0.83
C ASP A 328 2.34 7.07 -1.94
N ASP A 329 3.31 7.15 -2.85
CA ASP A 329 3.42 8.20 -3.88
C ASP A 329 3.30 9.62 -3.30
N TYR A 330 3.77 9.85 -2.07
CA TYR A 330 3.49 11.06 -1.29
C TYR A 330 3.89 12.37 -1.99
N ASN A 331 4.92 12.33 -2.83
CA ASN A 331 5.34 13.46 -3.66
C ASN A 331 4.28 13.92 -4.68
N ALA A 332 3.31 13.06 -5.02
CA ALA A 332 2.15 13.42 -5.85
C ALA A 332 1.36 14.59 -5.24
N LEU A 333 1.25 14.65 -3.91
CA LEU A 333 0.56 15.73 -3.21
C LEU A 333 1.22 17.10 -3.39
N TYR A 334 2.39 17.17 -4.03
CA TYR A 334 3.18 18.38 -4.27
C TYR A 334 3.39 18.70 -5.75
N SER A 335 2.92 17.84 -6.65
CA SER A 335 3.19 17.94 -8.09
C SER A 335 2.01 18.55 -8.85
N HIS A 336 1.84 18.16 -10.11
CA HIS A 336 0.73 18.54 -10.98
C HIS A 336 -0.47 17.63 -10.76
N THR A 337 -1.68 18.16 -10.90
CA THR A 337 -2.91 17.36 -10.85
C THR A 337 -3.47 17.14 -12.26
N GLY A 338 -4.33 16.14 -12.42
CA GLY A 338 -5.12 15.95 -13.63
C GLY A 338 -6.35 16.88 -13.74
N TYR A 339 -6.60 17.72 -12.74
CA TYR A 339 -7.80 18.55 -12.66
C TYR A 339 -7.58 19.96 -13.20
N TYR A 340 -8.63 20.50 -13.84
CA TYR A 340 -8.57 21.81 -14.48
C TYR A 340 -9.81 22.66 -14.16
N GLU A 341 -9.57 23.93 -13.87
CA GLU A 341 -10.61 24.96 -13.81
C GLU A 341 -10.75 25.62 -15.20
N ALA A 342 -11.97 25.71 -15.70
CA ALA A 342 -12.26 26.51 -16.89
C ALA A 342 -12.22 28.01 -16.51
N VAL A 343 -11.17 28.71 -16.94
CA VAL A 343 -11.01 30.16 -16.69
C VAL A 343 -11.72 30.97 -17.76
N SER A 344 -11.73 30.47 -18.99
CA SER A 344 -12.53 30.99 -20.10
C SER A 344 -12.84 29.85 -21.07
N PHE A 345 -13.68 30.11 -22.08
CA PHE A 345 -14.00 29.12 -23.10
C PHE A 345 -12.78 28.48 -23.78
N LYS A 346 -11.65 29.22 -23.88
CA LYS A 346 -10.42 28.75 -24.54
C LYS A 346 -9.28 28.44 -23.57
N LYS A 347 -9.42 28.76 -22.29
CA LYS A 347 -8.32 28.68 -21.31
C LYS A 347 -8.71 27.82 -20.11
N ARG A 348 -7.87 26.83 -19.84
CA ARG A 348 -7.94 26.00 -18.65
C ARG A 348 -6.72 26.28 -17.77
N ARG A 349 -6.94 26.32 -16.46
CA ARG A 349 -5.89 26.43 -15.45
C ARG A 349 -5.87 25.12 -14.69
N MET A 350 -4.70 24.50 -14.59
CA MET A 350 -4.54 23.33 -13.74
C MET A 350 -4.77 23.72 -12.28
N ILE A 351 -5.57 22.92 -11.59
CA ILE A 351 -5.81 23.06 -10.16
C ILE A 351 -4.59 22.49 -9.44
N MET A 352 -4.00 23.26 -8.53
CA MET A 352 -2.82 22.81 -7.80
C MET A 352 -3.23 21.85 -6.67
N PRO A 353 -2.38 20.90 -6.23
CA PRO A 353 -2.78 19.95 -5.19
C PRO A 353 -3.15 20.60 -3.85
N ASN A 354 -2.57 21.75 -3.51
CA ASN A 354 -2.95 22.51 -2.31
C ASN A 354 -4.34 23.16 -2.41
N GLU A 355 -4.89 23.27 -3.61
CA GLU A 355 -6.27 23.73 -3.81
C GLU A 355 -7.28 22.59 -3.69
N LEU A 356 -6.84 21.32 -3.76
CA LEU A 356 -7.67 20.15 -3.49
C LEU A 356 -7.75 19.92 -1.97
N ARG A 357 -8.93 20.03 -1.38
CA ARG A 357 -9.11 19.99 0.08
C ARG A 357 -8.62 18.69 0.70
N LEU A 358 -8.93 17.55 0.09
CA LEU A 358 -8.50 16.23 0.58
C LEU A 358 -6.98 16.05 0.45
N ALA A 359 -6.41 16.36 -0.72
CA ALA A 359 -4.96 16.23 -0.93
C ALA A 359 -4.16 17.13 0.01
N ASN A 360 -4.65 18.35 0.24
CA ASN A 360 -4.05 19.28 1.19
C ASN A 360 -4.11 18.76 2.64
N ALA A 361 -5.23 18.16 3.06
CA ALA A 361 -5.37 17.55 4.38
C ALA A 361 -4.42 16.36 4.60
N LEU A 362 -4.05 15.65 3.54
CA LEU A 362 -3.14 14.51 3.57
C LEU A 362 -1.65 14.89 3.47
N ARG A 363 -1.31 16.19 3.41
CA ARG A 363 0.09 16.66 3.50
C ARG A 363 0.62 16.58 4.93
N VAL A 364 0.66 15.37 5.47
CA VAL A 364 0.91 15.08 6.88
C VAL A 364 2.28 15.55 7.38
N LEU A 365 3.29 15.65 6.52
CA LEU A 365 4.62 16.14 6.89
C LEU A 365 4.68 17.64 7.16
N GLU A 366 3.71 18.42 6.68
CA GLU A 366 3.59 19.86 6.99
C GLU A 366 2.84 20.11 8.29
N GLN A 367 2.28 19.06 8.88
CA GLN A 367 1.43 19.13 10.06
C GLN A 367 2.20 18.64 11.28
N GLU A 368 1.68 18.98 12.46
CA GLU A 368 2.17 18.40 13.70
C GLU A 368 2.01 16.88 13.68
N PRO A 369 2.92 16.13 14.34
CA PRO A 369 2.77 14.71 14.53
C PRO A 369 1.38 14.35 15.06
N VAL A 370 0.86 13.22 14.59
CA VAL A 370 -0.37 12.60 15.13
C VAL A 370 -0.23 12.50 16.64
N THR A 371 -1.25 12.85 17.43
CA THR A 371 -1.15 12.93 18.90
C THR A 371 -0.65 11.60 19.48
N ASN A 372 -1.34 10.50 19.20
CA ASN A 372 -1.00 9.17 19.66
C ASN A 372 -0.63 8.26 18.47
N GLY A 373 0.49 8.50 17.79
CA GLY A 373 0.72 7.85 16.51
C GLY A 373 1.98 8.20 15.73
N VAL A 374 2.04 7.82 14.46
CA VAL A 374 3.12 8.24 13.56
C VAL A 374 2.57 8.50 12.15
N SER A 375 3.26 9.32 11.36
CA SER A 375 3.02 9.39 9.92
C SER A 375 4.20 8.73 9.19
N ILE A 376 3.91 7.82 8.27
CA ILE A 376 4.89 7.13 7.43
C ILE A 376 4.54 7.40 5.99
N VAL A 377 5.46 8.01 5.24
CA VAL A 377 5.20 8.41 3.86
C VAL A 377 6.32 7.94 2.94
N ALA A 378 5.95 7.49 1.75
CA ALA A 378 6.88 7.04 0.72
C ALA A 378 6.71 7.91 -0.54
N PRO A 379 7.73 8.67 -0.96
CA PRO A 379 7.76 9.31 -2.27
C PRO A 379 8.09 8.28 -3.34
N SER A 380 7.54 8.50 -4.52
CA SER A 380 7.71 7.62 -5.67
C SER A 380 8.42 8.34 -6.81
N TYR A 381 9.50 7.73 -7.29
CA TYR A 381 10.29 8.23 -8.41
C TYR A 381 10.07 7.40 -9.68
N SER A 382 9.04 6.54 -9.69
CA SER A 382 8.62 5.74 -10.84
C SER A 382 7.45 6.37 -11.61
N CYS A 383 6.87 7.45 -11.10
CA CYS A 383 5.82 8.23 -11.74
C CYS A 383 6.38 9.47 -12.47
N SER A 384 5.55 10.13 -13.27
CA SER A 384 5.88 11.34 -14.04
C SER A 384 5.97 12.60 -13.16
N ILE A 385 6.68 12.49 -12.04
CA ILE A 385 6.94 13.58 -11.10
C ILE A 385 8.42 13.94 -11.17
N SER A 386 8.70 15.23 -11.21
CA SER A 386 10.08 15.72 -11.26
C SER A 386 10.90 15.22 -10.05
N PRO A 387 12.08 14.62 -10.26
CA PRO A 387 12.96 14.21 -9.16
C PRO A 387 13.55 15.40 -8.40
N ARG A 388 13.43 16.62 -8.96
CA ARG A 388 13.85 17.87 -8.31
C ARG A 388 12.79 18.43 -7.37
N LEU A 389 11.58 17.86 -7.37
CA LEU A 389 10.51 18.28 -6.46
C LEU A 389 10.97 18.06 -5.01
N ARG A 390 10.91 19.13 -4.21
CA ARG A 390 11.24 19.07 -2.79
C ARG A 390 9.94 18.90 -2.00
N ILE A 391 9.92 17.86 -1.18
CA ILE A 391 8.86 17.61 -0.22
C ILE A 391 9.33 18.23 1.11
N PRO A 392 8.49 19.00 1.82
CA PRO A 392 8.80 19.45 3.16
C PRO A 392 8.86 18.24 4.12
N TYR A 393 9.83 18.23 5.02
CA TYR A 393 9.98 17.19 6.02
C TYR A 393 10.64 17.73 7.28
N HIS A 394 10.39 17.06 8.42
CA HIS A 394 10.96 17.42 9.71
C HIS A 394 12.38 16.88 9.86
N LYS A 395 13.26 17.60 10.55
CA LYS A 395 14.62 17.10 10.84
C LYS A 395 14.52 15.79 11.62
N GLY A 396 15.25 14.76 11.18
CA GLY A 396 15.22 13.43 11.79
C GLY A 396 14.05 12.54 11.34
N SER A 397 13.19 13.00 10.43
CA SER A 397 12.12 12.15 9.87
C SER A 397 12.59 11.24 8.74
N LEU A 398 13.78 11.46 8.17
CA LEU A 398 14.29 10.63 7.07
C LEU A 398 14.56 9.21 7.55
N PHE A 399 14.03 8.24 6.82
CA PHE A 399 14.30 6.81 7.02
C PHE A 399 14.80 6.23 5.69
N GLU A 400 16.04 5.76 5.67
CA GLU A 400 16.67 5.30 4.44
C GLU A 400 16.20 3.89 4.07
N ILE A 401 15.80 3.72 2.80
CA ILE A 401 15.47 2.45 2.18
C ILE A 401 16.53 2.19 1.11
N PRO A 402 17.60 1.44 1.44
CA PRO A 402 18.70 1.20 0.52
C PRO A 402 18.27 0.32 -0.67
N PRO A 403 19.01 0.37 -1.80
CA PRO A 403 18.94 -0.66 -2.83
C PRO A 403 19.12 -2.07 -2.25
N PHE A 404 18.75 -3.08 -3.03
CA PHE A 404 18.95 -4.46 -2.64
C PHE A 404 20.44 -4.80 -2.65
N ASP A 405 20.94 -5.36 -1.56
CA ASP A 405 22.33 -5.85 -1.49
C ASP A 405 22.49 -7.21 -2.18
N GLU A 406 23.73 -7.70 -2.29
CA GLU A 406 24.01 -8.97 -2.97
C GLU A 406 23.34 -10.18 -2.30
N ILE A 407 23.15 -10.15 -0.99
CA ILE A 407 22.50 -11.24 -0.24
C ILE A 407 21.00 -11.20 -0.52
N GLU A 408 20.40 -10.01 -0.49
CA GLU A 408 18.99 -9.81 -0.84
C GLU A 408 18.74 -10.22 -2.32
N LEU A 409 19.63 -9.85 -3.24
CA LEU A 409 19.50 -10.25 -4.65
C LEU A 409 19.67 -11.76 -4.87
N ASP A 410 20.59 -12.42 -4.15
CA ASP A 410 20.72 -13.89 -4.19
C ASP A 410 19.44 -14.58 -3.71
N ARG A 411 18.85 -14.09 -2.60
CA ARG A 411 17.58 -14.62 -2.08
C ARG A 411 16.42 -14.38 -3.05
N MET A 412 16.41 -13.22 -3.69
CA MET A 412 15.40 -12.88 -4.70
C MET A 412 15.54 -13.73 -5.96
N ALA A 413 16.77 -14.08 -6.37
CA ALA A 413 17.02 -14.99 -7.48
C ALA A 413 16.58 -16.43 -7.16
N GLU A 414 16.89 -16.91 -5.95
CA GLU A 414 16.41 -18.19 -5.43
C GLU A 414 14.87 -18.24 -5.44
N PHE A 415 14.22 -17.22 -4.87
CA PHE A 415 12.77 -17.07 -4.87
C PHE A 415 12.17 -17.09 -6.28
N TYR A 416 12.71 -16.33 -7.23
CA TYR A 416 12.17 -16.34 -8.60
C TYR A 416 12.37 -17.65 -9.34
N THR A 417 13.40 -18.42 -9.01
CA THR A 417 13.59 -19.75 -9.60
C THR A 417 12.54 -20.72 -9.07
N ASP A 418 12.32 -20.73 -7.75
CA ASP A 418 11.38 -21.65 -7.11
C ASP A 418 9.92 -21.37 -7.47
N PHE A 419 9.58 -20.10 -7.73
CA PHE A 419 8.26 -19.69 -8.20
C PHE A 419 8.16 -19.63 -9.73
N GLN A 420 9.10 -20.24 -10.46
CA GLN A 420 9.09 -20.38 -11.93
C GLN A 420 8.98 -19.05 -12.69
N VAL A 421 9.39 -17.95 -12.05
CA VAL A 421 9.52 -16.63 -12.67
C VAL A 421 10.79 -16.56 -13.51
N ALA A 422 11.85 -17.21 -13.05
CA ALA A 422 13.11 -17.42 -13.77
C ALA A 422 13.26 -18.90 -14.13
N ALA A 423 13.78 -19.19 -15.32
CA ALA A 423 13.96 -20.56 -15.79
C ALA A 423 15.02 -21.32 -14.98
N GLU A 424 16.12 -20.64 -14.64
CA GLU A 424 17.21 -21.21 -13.87
C GLU A 424 17.79 -20.18 -12.89
N ARG A 425 18.33 -20.66 -11.76
CA ARG A 425 19.02 -19.80 -10.80
C ARG A 425 20.34 -19.30 -11.42
N PRO A 426 20.58 -17.99 -11.48
CA PRO A 426 21.84 -17.45 -11.99
C PRO A 426 23.00 -17.93 -11.13
N ASP A 427 24.11 -18.30 -11.78
CA ASP A 427 25.35 -18.59 -11.07
C ASP A 427 25.91 -17.33 -10.39
N GLY A 428 26.87 -17.49 -9.48
CA GLY A 428 27.44 -16.35 -8.74
C GLY A 428 28.10 -15.29 -9.63
N SER A 429 28.61 -15.64 -10.81
CA SER A 429 29.21 -14.67 -11.73
C SER A 429 28.14 -13.85 -12.44
N LEU A 430 27.07 -14.49 -12.89
CA LEU A 430 25.93 -13.84 -13.50
C LEU A 430 25.21 -12.96 -12.49
N LEU A 431 24.96 -13.46 -11.28
CA LEU A 431 24.32 -12.68 -10.21
C LEU A 431 25.11 -11.41 -9.87
N LEU A 432 26.45 -11.49 -9.80
CA LEU A 432 27.30 -10.32 -9.57
C LEU A 432 27.18 -9.30 -10.71
N ARG A 433 27.11 -9.75 -11.97
CA ARG A 433 26.89 -8.86 -13.13
C ARG A 433 25.51 -8.24 -13.10
N MET A 434 24.48 -9.00 -12.76
CA MET A 434 23.11 -8.51 -12.61
C MET A 434 23.02 -7.46 -11.50
N SER A 435 23.65 -7.72 -10.35
CA SER A 435 23.77 -6.76 -9.25
C SER A 435 24.44 -5.46 -9.72
N ALA A 436 25.56 -5.57 -10.43
CA ALA A 436 26.29 -4.41 -10.95
C ALA A 436 25.48 -3.59 -11.99
N VAL A 437 24.75 -4.25 -12.89
CA VAL A 437 23.95 -3.58 -13.94
C VAL A 437 22.71 -2.91 -13.36
N THR A 438 22.05 -3.56 -12.40
CA THR A 438 20.79 -3.07 -11.81
C THR A 438 21.03 -2.14 -10.61
N ALA A 439 22.25 -2.11 -10.07
CA ALA A 439 22.61 -1.37 -8.86
C ALA A 439 21.63 -1.61 -7.69
N GLY A 440 21.15 -2.84 -7.53
CA GLY A 440 20.18 -3.22 -6.48
C GLY A 440 18.75 -2.73 -6.71
N ASN A 441 18.39 -2.33 -7.93
CA ASN A 441 17.02 -1.97 -8.30
C ASN A 441 16.20 -3.24 -8.53
N ALA A 442 15.30 -3.57 -7.60
CA ALA A 442 14.51 -4.81 -7.66
C ALA A 442 13.64 -4.91 -8.93
N ALA A 443 13.09 -3.80 -9.40
CA ALA A 443 12.23 -3.81 -10.60
C ALA A 443 13.03 -4.08 -11.88
N GLU A 444 14.28 -3.61 -11.95
CA GLU A 444 15.18 -3.90 -13.06
C GLU A 444 15.75 -5.32 -12.95
N PHE A 445 16.08 -5.77 -11.74
CA PHE A 445 16.53 -7.14 -11.50
C PHE A 445 15.48 -8.17 -11.90
N ARG A 446 14.21 -7.98 -11.53
CA ARG A 446 13.10 -8.84 -11.97
C ARG A 446 12.97 -8.89 -13.49
N LYS A 447 13.13 -7.76 -14.18
CA LYS A 447 13.13 -7.74 -15.65
C LYS A 447 14.33 -8.47 -16.24
N PHE A 448 15.49 -8.36 -15.61
CA PHE A 448 16.71 -8.97 -16.13
C PHE A 448 16.69 -10.49 -15.96
N ILE A 449 16.27 -10.97 -14.78
CA ILE A 449 16.24 -12.41 -14.45
C ILE A 449 15.13 -13.17 -15.18
N THR A 450 14.07 -12.49 -15.62
CA THR A 450 13.02 -13.09 -16.46
C THR A 450 13.42 -13.23 -17.92
N LEU A 451 14.52 -12.57 -18.34
CA LEU A 451 15.05 -12.68 -19.70
C LEU A 451 16.15 -13.74 -19.85
N THR A 452 16.70 -14.18 -18.72
CA THR A 452 17.70 -15.25 -18.62
C THR A 452 17.01 -16.57 -18.37
#